data_AF-A0A0Q6DRT6-F1
#
_entry.id   AF-A0A0Q6DRT6-F1
#
_cell.length_a   1.000
_cell.length_b   1.000
_cell.length_c   1.000
_cell.angle_alpha   90.00
_cell.angle_beta   90.00
_cell.angle_gamma   90.00
#
_symmetry.space_group_name_H-M   'P 1'
#
loop_
_entity.id
_entity.type
_entity.pdbx_description
1 polymer ?
#
loop_
_entity_poly.entity_id
_entity_poly.type
_entity_poly.pdbx_seq_one_letter_code
_entity_poly.pdbx_strand_id
1 'polypeptide(L)'
;MVCAECIGEAFLSAGVTRRCGEAICSFCGEMASAMTVEELADAVEAAFSVHYYRTTDQPDAFESAMLADQESDFEFERRGEDVLWAIAGAAEVSEEIAEEVLEILSERHSDFDSAAAGEECEFDPESRYEQRGPDDVEYQLEWRSFEQSLRTETRFFNKEAESLLGRIFDGVGSLTTGDGRPVVRLAGPGEELSGFHRARVFHGDARLALALEQPVRELGPPPNEIAVDGRMNARGVSLFYGATDPAAALAEVRPPVGSRALVGRFDAVRPLRLLDINALRSVYIDGSVFDSGYMGRLELAKFLKSLSGRMTMPVMPDDERSEYLITQAIADYLASNVELDLDGLLYPSVQRAGSYHNVVLFRRASKVEPVALPDGTVVSASLGEMDEDGWSPGYSVSEVVPPPNPPAPPRPEPLFWEGPFIDPFATPDDDRDPALRLEVDSLTVHEVAAVQIVTKATQVTRYRSQRRTLDI
;
A
#
# COMPACT_ATOMS: atom_id res chain seq x y z
N MET A 1 -40.42 8.62 22.75
CA MET A 1 -39.61 7.38 22.64
C MET A 1 -39.61 6.98 21.17
N VAL A 2 -38.45 6.67 20.60
CA VAL A 2 -38.28 6.23 19.20
C VAL A 2 -37.79 4.79 19.20
N CYS A 3 -38.48 3.90 18.48
CA CYS A 3 -38.05 2.49 18.38
C CYS A 3 -36.97 2.28 17.31
N ALA A 4 -36.27 1.15 17.40
CA ALA A 4 -35.24 0.75 16.45
C ALA A 4 -35.74 0.59 15.00
N GLU A 5 -37.04 0.34 14.78
CA GLU A 5 -37.63 0.22 13.43
C GLU A 5 -37.94 1.58 12.80
N CYS A 6 -38.20 2.60 13.61
CA CYS A 6 -38.36 3.98 13.16
C CYS A 6 -37.02 4.65 12.79
N ILE A 7 -35.90 4.03 13.16
CA ILE A 7 -34.55 4.46 12.81
C ILE A 7 -34.04 3.51 11.72
N GLY A 8 -34.05 3.98 10.47
CA GLY A 8 -33.59 3.16 9.34
C GLY A 8 -32.08 2.89 9.36
N GLU A 9 -31.31 3.78 9.99
CA GLU A 9 -29.86 3.68 10.02
C GLU A 9 -29.40 2.49 10.88
N ALA A 10 -28.64 1.59 10.25
CA ALA A 10 -28.35 0.27 10.79
C ALA A 10 -27.52 0.30 12.09
N PHE A 11 -26.58 1.24 12.23
CA PHE A 11 -25.72 1.31 13.42
C PHE A 11 -26.48 1.79 14.67
N LEU A 12 -27.30 2.83 14.53
CA LEU A 12 -28.17 3.34 15.59
C LEU A 12 -29.24 2.31 15.95
N SER A 13 -29.93 1.74 14.97
CA SER A 13 -30.98 0.72 15.18
C SER A 13 -30.44 -0.51 15.94
N ALA A 14 -29.25 -1.01 15.54
CA ALA A 14 -28.57 -2.09 16.25
C ALA A 14 -28.13 -1.66 17.67
N GLY A 15 -27.71 -0.41 17.83
CA GLY A 15 -27.35 0.19 19.12
C GLY A 15 -28.53 0.22 20.10
N VAL A 16 -29.70 0.67 19.64
CA VAL A 16 -30.96 0.70 20.40
C VAL A 16 -31.37 -0.71 20.81
N THR A 17 -31.38 -1.65 19.86
CA THR A 17 -31.76 -3.05 20.11
C THR A 17 -30.87 -3.71 21.18
N ARG A 18 -29.58 -3.35 21.23
CA ARG A 18 -28.62 -3.92 22.18
C ARG A 18 -28.68 -3.26 23.56
N ARG A 19 -28.90 -1.95 23.64
CA ARG A 19 -28.74 -1.15 24.88
C ARG A 19 -30.06 -0.81 25.57
N CYS A 20 -31.14 -0.71 24.82
CA CYS A 20 -32.41 -0.18 25.31
C CYS A 20 -33.42 -1.29 25.62
N GLY A 21 -34.27 -1.04 26.61
CA GLY A 21 -35.39 -1.91 26.95
C GLY A 21 -36.59 -1.73 26.01
N GLU A 22 -37.57 -2.62 26.13
CA GLU A 22 -38.82 -2.51 25.38
C GLU A 22 -39.68 -1.34 25.91
N ALA A 23 -40.14 -0.49 25.01
CA ALA A 23 -41.07 0.60 25.29
C ALA A 23 -42.02 0.80 24.10
N ILE A 24 -43.12 1.52 24.33
CA ILE A 24 -44.05 1.88 23.27
C ILE A 24 -43.47 3.07 22.52
N CYS A 25 -43.29 2.92 21.20
CA CYS A 25 -42.85 4.00 20.33
C CYS A 25 -43.92 5.09 20.23
N SER A 26 -43.52 6.35 20.38
CA SER A 26 -44.41 7.51 20.24
C SER A 26 -44.91 7.71 18.81
N PHE A 27 -44.18 7.19 17.81
CA PHE A 27 -44.40 7.45 16.38
C PHE A 27 -45.14 6.29 15.69
N CYS A 28 -44.66 5.05 15.82
CA CYS A 28 -45.33 3.89 15.22
C CYS A 28 -46.35 3.19 16.14
N GLY A 29 -46.33 3.48 17.45
CA GLY A 29 -47.23 2.87 18.44
C GLY A 29 -46.90 1.41 18.81
N GLU A 30 -45.84 0.83 18.23
CA GLU A 30 -45.42 -0.55 18.50
C GLU A 30 -44.57 -0.67 19.77
N MET A 31 -44.61 -1.84 20.40
CA MET A 31 -43.77 -2.18 21.55
C MET A 31 -42.49 -2.87 21.05
N ALA A 32 -41.37 -2.15 21.12
CA ALA A 32 -40.07 -2.61 20.66
C ALA A 32 -38.95 -1.96 21.50
N SER A 33 -37.70 -2.37 21.30
CA SER A 33 -36.56 -1.67 21.88
C SER A 33 -36.57 -0.21 21.42
N ALA A 34 -36.64 0.72 22.36
CA ALA A 34 -36.79 2.14 22.06
C ALA A 34 -35.91 3.01 22.96
N MET A 35 -35.45 4.13 22.42
CA MET A 35 -34.69 5.17 23.13
C MET A 35 -35.49 6.45 23.28
N THR A 36 -35.04 7.37 24.13
CA THR A 36 -35.67 8.71 24.20
C THR A 36 -35.29 9.55 22.98
N VAL A 37 -36.08 10.58 22.68
CA VAL A 37 -35.75 11.51 21.57
C VAL A 37 -34.50 12.32 21.93
N GLU A 38 -34.31 12.60 23.22
CA GLU A 38 -33.12 13.24 23.75
C GLU A 38 -31.86 12.39 23.54
N GLU A 39 -31.92 11.08 23.75
CA GLU A 39 -30.79 10.18 23.47
C GLU A 39 -30.46 10.12 21.97
N LEU A 40 -31.47 10.22 21.11
CA LEU A 40 -31.28 10.33 19.66
C LEU A 40 -30.66 11.69 19.29
N ALA A 41 -31.13 12.78 19.91
CA ALA A 41 -30.56 14.12 19.73
C ALA A 41 -29.08 14.17 20.16
N ASP A 42 -28.72 13.55 21.29
CA ASP A 42 -27.32 13.44 21.74
C ASP A 42 -26.45 12.69 20.71
N ALA A 43 -26.98 11.64 20.08
CA ALA A 43 -26.28 10.88 19.04
C ALA A 43 -26.11 11.69 17.75
N VAL A 44 -27.15 12.43 17.33
CA VAL A 44 -27.11 13.33 16.17
C VAL A 44 -26.13 14.47 16.39
N GLU A 45 -26.15 15.11 17.55
CA GLU A 45 -25.23 16.18 17.92
C GLU A 45 -23.76 15.69 17.85
N ALA A 46 -23.49 14.53 18.45
CA ALA A 46 -22.16 13.92 18.40
C ALA A 46 -21.71 13.62 16.96
N ALA A 47 -22.59 13.05 16.13
CA ALA A 47 -22.30 12.78 14.72
C ALA A 47 -22.05 14.06 13.92
N PHE A 48 -22.87 15.10 14.12
CA PHE A 48 -22.77 16.38 13.39
C PHE A 48 -21.48 17.12 13.73
N SER A 49 -21.03 17.10 14.98
CA SER A 49 -19.77 17.75 15.38
C SER A 49 -18.53 17.21 14.64
N VAL A 50 -18.55 15.92 14.29
CA VAL A 50 -17.44 15.21 13.63
C VAL A 50 -17.61 15.19 12.11
N HIS A 51 -18.82 14.85 11.64
CA HIS A 51 -19.08 14.50 10.25
C HIS A 51 -19.77 15.60 9.44
N TYR A 52 -20.16 16.71 10.05
CA TYR A 52 -20.85 17.80 9.35
C TYR A 52 -20.24 19.15 9.73
N TYR A 53 -20.52 20.16 8.91
CA TYR A 53 -20.25 21.55 9.25
C TYR A 53 -21.37 22.43 8.72
N ARG A 54 -21.67 23.49 9.47
CA ARG A 54 -22.62 24.51 9.04
C ARG A 54 -21.98 25.35 7.93
N THR A 55 -22.69 25.47 6.81
CA THR A 55 -22.26 26.30 5.68
C THR A 55 -22.51 27.77 5.97
N THR A 56 -21.74 28.66 5.36
CA THR A 56 -21.93 30.10 5.51
C THR A 56 -23.19 30.57 4.79
N ASP A 57 -23.94 31.46 5.41
CA ASP A 57 -25.07 32.19 4.81
C ASP A 57 -24.59 33.35 3.90
N GLN A 58 -23.30 33.68 3.96
CA GLN A 58 -22.67 34.73 3.18
C GLN A 58 -21.78 34.17 2.05
N PRO A 59 -21.72 34.86 0.89
CA PRO A 59 -20.85 34.50 -0.23
C PRO A 59 -19.37 34.70 0.13
N ASP A 60 -18.50 33.86 -0.41
CA ASP A 60 -17.06 34.03 -0.24
C ASP A 60 -16.52 35.26 -1.02
N ALA A 61 -15.22 35.56 -0.87
CA ALA A 61 -14.61 36.73 -1.51
C ALA A 61 -14.65 36.67 -3.06
N PHE A 62 -14.62 35.47 -3.64
CA PHE A 62 -14.70 35.27 -5.07
C PHE A 62 -16.14 35.39 -5.56
N GLU A 63 -17.09 34.74 -4.87
CA GLU A 63 -18.52 34.79 -5.15
C GLU A 63 -19.04 36.24 -5.02
N SER A 64 -18.59 36.97 -3.99
CA SER A 64 -18.88 38.40 -3.82
C SER A 64 -18.35 39.26 -4.99
N ALA A 65 -17.17 38.93 -5.52
CA ALA A 65 -16.60 39.62 -6.67
C ALA A 65 -17.39 39.33 -7.96
N MET A 66 -17.90 38.10 -8.10
CA MET A 66 -18.76 37.70 -9.23
C MET A 66 -20.14 38.35 -9.15
N LEU A 67 -20.72 38.49 -7.96
CA LEU A 67 -21.99 39.21 -7.75
C LEU A 67 -21.88 40.72 -8.03
N ALA A 68 -20.70 41.30 -7.81
CA ALA A 68 -20.45 42.72 -8.09
C ALA A 68 -20.23 43.01 -9.58
N ASP A 69 -19.98 41.99 -10.40
CA ASP A 69 -19.78 42.12 -11.84
C ASP A 69 -21.13 42.15 -12.58
N GLN A 70 -21.43 43.28 -13.22
CA GLN A 70 -22.70 43.49 -13.93
C GLN A 70 -22.85 42.63 -15.20
N GLU A 71 -21.77 42.03 -15.70
CA GLU A 71 -21.79 41.11 -16.84
C GLU A 71 -21.92 39.64 -16.43
N SER A 72 -21.86 39.34 -15.12
CA SER A 72 -22.01 38.01 -14.56
C SER A 72 -23.48 37.64 -14.36
N ASP A 73 -23.86 36.42 -14.73
CA ASP A 73 -25.17 35.81 -14.47
C ASP A 73 -25.17 34.94 -13.20
N PHE A 74 -24.14 35.06 -12.37
CA PHE A 74 -23.98 34.29 -11.14
C PHE A 74 -24.98 34.70 -10.06
N GLU A 75 -25.77 33.74 -9.58
CA GLU A 75 -26.62 33.87 -8.39
C GLU A 75 -26.03 33.04 -7.25
N PHE A 76 -26.03 33.59 -6.03
CA PHE A 76 -25.55 32.86 -4.86
C PHE A 76 -26.61 31.88 -4.38
N GLU A 77 -26.28 30.59 -4.43
CA GLU A 77 -27.04 29.52 -3.79
C GLU A 77 -26.24 28.97 -2.62
N ARG A 78 -26.82 29.01 -1.42
CA ARG A 78 -26.20 28.46 -0.21
C ARG A 78 -26.04 26.95 -0.36
N ARG A 79 -24.80 26.47 -0.25
CA ARG A 79 -24.45 25.04 -0.31
C ARG A 79 -24.98 24.28 0.90
N GLY A 80 -24.98 22.96 0.79
CA GLY A 80 -25.48 22.08 1.84
C GLY A 80 -26.99 21.84 1.77
N GLU A 81 -27.45 21.05 2.72
CA GLU A 81 -28.83 20.61 2.87
C GLU A 81 -29.43 21.26 4.13
N ASP A 82 -30.73 21.56 4.11
CA ASP A 82 -31.41 22.11 5.28
C ASP A 82 -31.26 21.14 6.47
N VAL A 83 -30.99 21.66 7.66
CA VAL A 83 -30.61 20.85 8.83
C VAL A 83 -31.64 19.74 9.15
N LEU A 84 -32.93 20.01 8.94
CA LEU A 84 -34.00 19.02 9.10
C LEU A 84 -33.76 17.78 8.21
N TRP A 85 -33.50 18.00 6.92
CA TRP A 85 -33.25 16.93 5.96
C TRP A 85 -31.90 16.27 6.18
N ALA A 86 -30.88 17.02 6.61
CA ALA A 86 -29.59 16.47 6.99
C ALA A 86 -29.72 15.50 8.17
N ILE A 87 -30.52 15.83 9.19
CA ILE A 87 -30.81 14.97 10.35
C ILE A 87 -31.63 13.74 9.91
N ALA A 88 -32.71 13.96 9.16
CA ALA A 88 -33.58 12.90 8.66
C ALA A 88 -32.81 11.89 7.79
N GLY A 89 -31.95 12.38 6.91
CA GLY A 89 -31.10 11.58 6.03
C GLY A 89 -29.98 10.86 6.78
N ALA A 90 -29.34 11.50 7.76
CA ALA A 90 -28.28 10.87 8.55
C ALA A 90 -28.81 9.68 9.36
N ALA A 91 -29.91 9.85 10.09
CA ALA A 91 -30.50 8.79 10.94
C ALA A 91 -31.51 7.88 10.20
N GLU A 92 -31.80 8.17 8.93
CA GLU A 92 -32.87 7.54 8.13
C GLU A 92 -34.20 7.45 8.90
N VAL A 93 -34.64 8.60 9.43
CA VAL A 93 -35.89 8.75 10.21
C VAL A 93 -36.94 9.54 9.43
N SER A 94 -38.20 9.47 9.86
CA SER A 94 -39.27 10.30 9.31
C SER A 94 -39.10 11.78 9.67
N GLU A 95 -39.69 12.67 8.87
CA GLU A 95 -39.73 14.12 9.10
C GLU A 95 -40.20 14.47 10.52
N GLU A 96 -41.28 13.84 11.00
CA GLU A 96 -41.81 14.07 12.36
C GLU A 96 -40.78 13.79 13.47
N ILE A 97 -39.91 12.78 13.31
CA ILE A 97 -38.87 12.45 14.29
C ILE A 97 -37.73 13.47 14.18
N ALA A 98 -37.36 13.84 12.95
CA ALA A 98 -36.31 14.82 12.71
C ALA A 98 -36.69 16.21 13.24
N GLU A 99 -37.97 16.60 13.14
CA GLU A 99 -38.49 17.85 13.71
C GLU A 99 -38.35 17.88 15.24
N GLU A 100 -38.74 16.81 15.95
CA GLU A 100 -38.58 16.75 17.41
C GLU A 100 -37.10 16.77 17.83
N VAL A 101 -36.22 16.09 17.08
CA VAL A 101 -34.77 16.14 17.33
C VAL A 101 -34.23 17.55 17.09
N LEU A 102 -34.64 18.20 16.01
CA LEU A 102 -34.23 19.56 15.67
C LEU A 102 -34.71 20.58 16.70
N GLU A 103 -35.95 20.47 17.20
CA GLU A 103 -36.47 21.33 18.26
C GLU A 103 -35.60 21.25 19.53
N ILE A 104 -35.27 20.02 19.96
CA ILE A 104 -34.40 19.79 21.12
C ILE A 104 -33.01 20.40 20.89
N LEU A 105 -32.40 20.21 19.71
CA LEU A 105 -31.06 20.71 19.42
C LEU A 105 -31.05 22.24 19.26
N SER A 106 -32.05 22.81 18.59
CA SER A 106 -32.20 24.25 18.42
C SER A 106 -32.36 24.98 19.75
N GLU A 107 -33.17 24.44 20.68
CA GLU A 107 -33.29 25.02 22.02
C GLU A 107 -31.98 24.97 22.80
N ARG A 108 -31.25 23.85 22.73
CA ARG A 108 -29.96 23.67 23.43
C ARG A 108 -28.87 24.62 22.94
N HIS A 109 -28.84 24.86 21.63
CA HIS A 109 -27.84 25.70 20.97
C HIS A 109 -28.29 27.15 20.77
N SER A 110 -29.48 27.50 21.26
CA SER A 110 -29.97 28.87 21.23
C SER A 110 -29.11 29.77 22.12
N ASP A 111 -28.56 30.82 21.53
CA ASP A 111 -27.82 31.86 22.25
C ASP A 111 -28.56 33.20 22.16
N PHE A 112 -28.82 33.81 23.31
CA PHE A 112 -29.61 35.04 23.39
C PHE A 112 -28.93 36.22 22.70
N ASP A 113 -27.60 36.31 22.81
CA ASP A 113 -26.83 37.40 22.21
C ASP A 113 -26.78 37.25 20.68
N SER A 114 -26.61 36.02 20.18
CA SER A 114 -26.67 35.68 18.75
C SER A 114 -28.05 35.95 18.16
N ALA A 115 -29.12 35.54 18.85
CA ALA A 115 -30.50 35.83 18.44
C ALA A 115 -30.80 37.34 18.40
N ALA A 116 -30.24 38.13 19.32
CA ALA A 116 -30.38 39.59 19.30
C ALA A 116 -29.57 40.25 18.16
N ALA A 117 -28.47 39.64 17.74
CA ALA A 117 -27.65 40.07 16.62
C ALA A 117 -28.19 39.62 15.25
N GLY A 118 -29.16 38.69 15.23
CA GLY A 118 -29.63 38.03 14.01
C GLY A 118 -28.59 37.08 13.42
N GLU A 119 -27.68 36.59 14.26
CA GLU A 119 -26.67 35.60 13.88
C GLU A 119 -27.26 34.19 14.01
N GLU A 120 -27.08 33.40 12.95
CA GLU A 120 -27.53 32.01 12.91
C GLU A 120 -26.77 31.17 13.96
N CYS A 121 -27.50 30.37 14.74
CA CYS A 121 -26.96 29.45 15.75
C CYS A 121 -26.75 28.02 15.20
N GLU A 122 -26.10 27.13 15.95
CA GLU A 122 -26.04 25.72 15.56
C GLU A 122 -27.44 25.11 15.63
N PHE A 123 -27.78 24.27 14.64
CA PHE A 123 -29.12 23.68 14.51
C PHE A 123 -30.28 24.70 14.45
N ASP A 124 -30.01 25.92 13.95
CA ASP A 124 -31.10 26.84 13.59
C ASP A 124 -31.96 26.22 12.47
N PRO A 125 -33.30 26.31 12.50
CA PRO A 125 -34.15 25.73 11.46
C PRO A 125 -33.84 26.20 10.02
N GLU A 126 -33.27 27.39 9.86
CA GLU A 126 -32.86 27.93 8.55
C GLU A 126 -31.42 27.54 8.16
N SER A 127 -30.71 26.83 9.03
CA SER A 127 -29.32 26.43 8.81
C SER A 127 -29.15 25.30 7.82
N ARG A 128 -28.02 25.36 7.10
CA ARG A 128 -27.62 24.36 6.12
C ARG A 128 -26.32 23.69 6.50
N TYR A 129 -26.32 22.37 6.43
CA TYR A 129 -25.17 21.53 6.75
C TYR A 129 -24.67 20.81 5.52
N GLU A 130 -23.36 20.63 5.45
CA GLU A 130 -22.71 19.78 4.47
C GLU A 130 -21.87 18.73 5.20
N GLN A 131 -21.83 17.53 4.63
CA GLN A 131 -21.03 16.45 5.20
C GLN A 131 -19.53 16.78 5.03
N ARG A 132 -18.81 16.75 6.13
CA ARG A 132 -17.35 16.88 6.18
C ARG A 132 -16.71 15.65 5.56
N GLY A 133 -15.94 15.87 4.50
CA GLY A 133 -15.06 14.84 3.96
C GLY A 133 -13.85 14.59 4.88
N PRO A 134 -13.24 13.39 4.83
CA PRO A 134 -12.07 13.10 5.66
C PRO A 134 -10.90 14.00 5.31
N ASP A 135 -10.13 14.44 6.29
CA ASP A 135 -8.83 15.10 6.10
C ASP A 135 -7.71 14.27 6.70
N ASP A 136 -6.53 14.31 6.08
CA ASP A 136 -5.37 13.55 6.54
C ASP A 136 -4.31 14.47 7.15
N VAL A 137 -4.67 15.68 7.60
CA VAL A 137 -3.70 16.71 7.99
C VAL A 137 -2.82 16.25 9.14
N GLU A 138 -3.40 15.63 10.17
CA GLU A 138 -2.66 15.08 11.31
C GLU A 138 -1.65 14.04 10.85
N TYR A 139 -2.09 13.02 10.10
CA TYR A 139 -1.20 12.01 9.53
C TYR A 139 -0.10 12.62 8.67
N GLN A 140 -0.40 13.66 7.88
CA GLN A 140 0.61 14.33 7.05
C GLN A 140 1.66 15.06 7.90
N LEU A 141 1.25 15.69 9.02
CA LEU A 141 2.19 16.34 9.94
C LEU A 141 3.05 15.31 10.67
N GLU A 142 2.45 14.24 11.18
CA GLU A 142 3.16 13.15 11.84
C GLU A 142 4.14 12.45 10.88
N TRP A 143 3.73 12.23 9.63
CA TRP A 143 4.57 11.65 8.60
C TRP A 143 5.80 12.52 8.29
N ARG A 144 5.64 13.84 8.23
CA ARG A 144 6.78 14.77 8.05
C ARG A 144 7.76 14.67 9.22
N SER A 145 7.25 14.58 10.45
CA SER A 145 8.08 14.38 11.64
C SER A 145 8.81 13.05 11.59
N PHE A 146 8.14 11.98 11.15
CA PHE A 146 8.75 10.67 10.92
C PHE A 146 9.88 10.74 9.89
N GLU A 147 9.64 11.32 8.71
CA GLU A 147 10.66 11.48 7.66
C GLU A 147 11.88 12.27 8.17
N GLN A 148 11.63 13.36 8.89
CA GLN A 148 12.69 14.16 9.49
C GLN A 148 13.49 13.34 10.51
N SER A 149 12.81 12.62 11.41
CA SER A 149 13.47 11.84 12.45
C SER A 149 14.41 10.77 11.88
N LEU A 150 14.00 10.07 10.82
CA LEU A 150 14.87 9.08 10.16
C LEU A 150 16.08 9.73 9.49
N ARG A 151 15.88 10.90 8.88
CA ARG A 151 16.93 11.63 8.17
C ARG A 151 17.97 12.23 9.13
N THR A 152 17.54 12.84 10.23
CA THR A 152 18.40 13.71 11.06
C THR A 152 18.65 13.21 12.48
N GLU A 153 17.92 12.21 12.98
CA GLU A 153 17.95 11.82 14.39
C GLU A 153 18.27 10.32 14.56
N THR A 154 17.29 9.53 15.05
CA THR A 154 17.47 8.13 15.45
C THR A 154 16.81 7.18 14.45
N ARG A 155 17.56 6.17 13.99
CA ARG A 155 17.10 5.23 12.94
C ARG A 155 16.63 3.87 13.45
N PHE A 156 17.35 3.25 14.38
CA PHE A 156 17.14 1.84 14.72
C PHE A 156 16.15 1.58 15.86
N PHE A 157 16.03 2.54 16.79
CA PHE A 157 15.19 2.39 18.00
C PHE A 157 14.28 3.61 18.17
N ASN A 158 13.69 4.05 17.06
CA ASN A 158 12.80 5.20 17.01
C ASN A 158 11.38 4.74 17.36
N LYS A 159 10.95 5.01 18.60
CA LYS A 159 9.68 4.50 19.15
C LYS A 159 8.49 5.28 18.62
N GLU A 160 8.70 6.55 18.31
CA GLU A 160 7.73 7.42 17.68
C GLU A 160 7.41 6.92 16.26
N ALA A 161 8.45 6.57 15.48
CA ALA A 161 8.32 5.94 14.18
C ALA A 161 7.58 4.60 14.25
N GLU A 162 7.96 3.73 15.17
CA GLU A 162 7.32 2.42 15.38
C GLU A 162 5.83 2.58 15.74
N SER A 163 5.49 3.53 16.59
CA SER A 163 4.11 3.84 16.99
C SER A 163 3.26 4.37 15.82
N LEU A 164 3.82 5.27 15.01
CA LEU A 164 3.14 5.79 13.82
C LEU A 164 2.89 4.68 12.79
N LEU A 165 3.90 3.87 12.47
CA LEU A 165 3.75 2.74 11.55
C LEU A 165 2.77 1.70 12.12
N GLY A 166 2.78 1.50 13.44
CA GLY A 166 1.77 0.77 14.20
C GLY A 166 0.36 1.20 13.86
N ARG A 167 0.03 2.47 14.07
CA ARG A 167 -1.31 2.98 13.76
C ARG A 167 -1.67 2.92 12.28
N ILE A 168 -0.72 3.19 11.39
CA ILE A 168 -0.96 3.21 9.94
C ILE A 168 -1.29 1.81 9.42
N PHE A 169 -0.56 0.79 9.89
CA PHE A 169 -0.67 -0.57 9.38
C PHE A 169 -1.49 -1.49 10.31
N ASP A 170 -2.00 -1.00 11.43
CA ASP A 170 -2.91 -1.74 12.29
C ASP A 170 -4.15 -2.16 11.49
N GLY A 171 -4.51 -3.44 11.59
CA GLY A 171 -5.62 -4.02 10.84
C GLY A 171 -5.50 -3.95 9.31
N VAL A 172 -4.36 -3.53 8.72
CA VAL A 172 -4.24 -3.37 7.26
C VAL A 172 -4.57 -4.68 6.52
N GLY A 173 -4.28 -5.83 7.13
CA GLY A 173 -4.54 -7.15 6.55
C GLY A 173 -6.01 -7.48 6.33
N SER A 174 -6.95 -6.81 7.00
CA SER A 174 -8.40 -7.01 6.83
C SER A 174 -9.04 -6.01 5.88
N LEU A 175 -8.30 -5.02 5.39
CA LEU A 175 -8.84 -3.99 4.50
C LEU A 175 -9.16 -4.54 3.12
N THR A 176 -10.23 -4.01 2.55
CA THR A 176 -10.68 -4.29 1.19
C THR A 176 -10.80 -3.00 0.40
N THR A 177 -10.61 -3.11 -0.90
CA THR A 177 -10.88 -2.03 -1.84
C THR A 177 -12.37 -1.94 -2.19
N GLY A 178 -12.79 -0.83 -2.80
CA GLY A 178 -14.21 -0.62 -3.15
C GLY A 178 -14.80 -1.64 -4.14
N ASP A 179 -13.97 -2.41 -4.84
CA ASP A 179 -14.40 -3.52 -5.69
C ASP A 179 -14.38 -4.89 -4.97
N GLY A 180 -14.15 -4.88 -3.66
CA GLY A 180 -14.12 -6.07 -2.80
C GLY A 180 -12.79 -6.82 -2.82
N ARG A 181 -11.76 -6.36 -3.54
CA ARG A 181 -10.45 -7.04 -3.51
C ARG A 181 -9.71 -6.77 -2.20
N PRO A 182 -9.16 -7.80 -1.54
CA PRO A 182 -8.34 -7.62 -0.34
C PRO A 182 -7.02 -6.93 -0.68
N VAL A 183 -6.51 -6.11 0.25
CA VAL A 183 -5.19 -5.46 0.07
C VAL A 183 -4.03 -6.43 0.24
N VAL A 184 -4.24 -7.55 0.93
CA VAL A 184 -3.27 -8.65 0.99
C VAL A 184 -3.63 -9.71 -0.03
N ARG A 185 -2.72 -9.92 -0.99
CA ARG A 185 -2.83 -10.94 -2.02
C ARG A 185 -2.07 -12.20 -1.64
N LEU A 186 -2.66 -13.35 -1.91
CA LEU A 186 -1.99 -14.63 -1.80
C LEU A 186 -1.27 -14.97 -3.11
N ALA A 187 -0.05 -15.48 -2.97
CA ALA A 187 0.72 -16.08 -4.06
C ALA A 187 1.16 -17.48 -3.65
N GLY A 188 1.27 -18.42 -4.58
CA GLY A 188 1.59 -19.81 -4.27
C GLY A 188 0.95 -20.84 -5.18
N PRO A 189 1.10 -22.13 -4.85
CA PRO A 189 0.52 -23.21 -5.65
C PRO A 189 -1.01 -23.12 -5.68
N GLY A 190 -1.59 -23.00 -6.87
CA GLY A 190 -3.05 -22.91 -7.07
C GLY A 190 -3.62 -21.49 -7.01
N GLU A 191 -2.81 -20.48 -6.70
CA GLU A 191 -3.20 -19.08 -6.74
C GLU A 191 -3.02 -18.47 -8.16
N GLU A 192 -3.69 -17.36 -8.42
CA GLU A 192 -3.48 -16.59 -9.67
C GLU A 192 -2.02 -16.14 -9.82
N LEU A 193 -1.41 -15.74 -8.70
CA LEU A 193 0.01 -15.40 -8.61
C LEU A 193 0.81 -16.64 -8.23
N SER A 194 1.15 -17.46 -9.21
CA SER A 194 1.90 -18.71 -9.01
C SER A 194 3.42 -18.55 -8.93
N GLY A 195 3.97 -17.43 -9.40
CA GLY A 195 5.40 -17.20 -9.46
C GLY A 195 5.79 -15.83 -9.99
N PHE A 196 7.08 -15.56 -10.00
CA PHE A 196 7.67 -14.27 -10.33
C PHE A 196 8.85 -14.43 -11.28
N HIS A 197 9.11 -13.41 -12.09
CA HIS A 197 10.23 -13.34 -13.00
C HIS A 197 11.30 -12.43 -12.41
N ARG A 198 12.55 -12.82 -12.56
CA ARG A 198 13.68 -11.98 -12.17
C ARG A 198 14.68 -11.91 -13.30
N ALA A 199 15.15 -10.69 -13.56
CA ALA A 199 16.16 -10.42 -14.57
C ALA A 199 17.49 -10.03 -13.90
N ARG A 200 18.61 -10.33 -14.56
CA ARG A 200 19.93 -9.76 -14.24
C ARG A 200 20.70 -9.43 -15.50
N VAL A 201 21.47 -8.34 -15.44
CA VAL A 201 22.25 -7.82 -16.56
C VAL A 201 23.70 -8.29 -16.46
N PHE A 202 24.24 -8.75 -17.57
CA PHE A 202 25.58 -9.27 -17.71
C PHE A 202 26.33 -8.48 -18.80
N HIS A 203 27.53 -8.03 -18.44
CA HIS A 203 28.40 -7.22 -19.30
C HIS A 203 29.50 -8.05 -19.98
N GLY A 204 29.63 -9.34 -19.64
CA GLY A 204 30.67 -10.20 -20.20
C GLY A 204 30.31 -11.67 -20.13
N ASP A 205 30.84 -12.41 -21.11
CA ASP A 205 30.56 -13.81 -21.39
C ASP A 205 30.80 -14.72 -20.19
N ALA A 206 31.93 -14.56 -19.50
CA ALA A 206 32.27 -15.39 -18.34
C ALA A 206 31.23 -15.30 -17.20
N ARG A 207 30.68 -14.11 -16.95
CA ARG A 207 29.64 -13.93 -15.91
C ARG A 207 28.30 -14.50 -16.35
N LEU A 208 27.98 -14.43 -17.63
CA LEU A 208 26.77 -15.04 -18.18
C LEU A 208 26.86 -16.57 -18.17
N ALA A 209 27.99 -17.13 -18.59
CA ALA A 209 28.25 -18.57 -18.54
C ALA A 209 28.11 -19.10 -17.10
N LEU A 210 28.73 -18.43 -16.12
CA LEU A 210 28.58 -18.79 -14.71
C LEU A 210 27.12 -18.72 -14.24
N ALA A 211 26.34 -17.74 -14.73
CA ALA A 211 24.93 -17.63 -14.40
C ALA A 211 24.06 -18.71 -15.04
N LEU A 212 24.45 -19.23 -16.21
CA LEU A 212 23.79 -20.38 -16.82
C LEU A 212 24.19 -21.69 -16.13
N GLU A 213 25.42 -21.80 -15.63
CA GLU A 213 25.90 -22.95 -14.87
C GLU A 213 25.32 -23.02 -13.45
N GLN A 214 25.13 -21.86 -12.80
CA GLN A 214 24.64 -21.75 -11.42
C GLN A 214 23.47 -20.76 -11.30
N PRO A 215 22.34 -21.00 -11.98
CA PRO A 215 21.29 -20.00 -12.14
C PRO A 215 20.57 -19.68 -10.84
N VAL A 216 20.38 -20.64 -9.93
CA VAL A 216 19.79 -20.35 -8.60
C VAL A 216 20.67 -19.38 -7.80
N ARG A 217 21.99 -19.58 -7.82
CA ARG A 217 22.94 -18.72 -7.10
C ARG A 217 23.04 -17.33 -7.73
N GLU A 218 23.10 -17.27 -9.05
CA GLU A 218 23.37 -16.02 -9.75
C GLU A 218 22.11 -15.20 -9.99
N LEU A 219 20.92 -15.80 -10.22
CA LEU A 219 19.65 -15.08 -10.32
C LEU A 219 18.95 -14.89 -8.98
N GLY A 220 19.08 -15.83 -8.04
CA GLY A 220 18.46 -15.76 -6.71
C GLY A 220 18.94 -14.56 -5.88
N PRO A 221 18.42 -14.38 -4.64
CA PRO A 221 18.90 -13.32 -3.77
C PRO A 221 20.39 -13.45 -3.49
N PRO A 222 21.14 -12.33 -3.50
CA PRO A 222 22.56 -12.38 -3.17
C PRO A 222 22.78 -12.85 -1.72
N PRO A 223 23.93 -13.46 -1.38
CA PRO A 223 24.36 -13.61 0.01
C PRO A 223 24.37 -12.27 0.74
N ASN A 224 24.15 -12.29 2.06
CA ASN A 224 24.02 -11.07 2.87
C ASN A 224 25.28 -10.19 2.78
N GLU A 225 26.46 -10.78 2.69
CA GLU A 225 27.76 -10.09 2.68
C GLU A 225 27.92 -9.16 1.46
N ILE A 226 27.24 -9.48 0.36
CA ILE A 226 27.30 -8.73 -0.90
C ILE A 226 25.95 -8.11 -1.29
N ALA A 227 24.94 -8.21 -0.43
CA ALA A 227 23.64 -7.59 -0.66
C ALA A 227 23.78 -6.05 -0.62
N VAL A 228 23.55 -5.43 -1.78
CA VAL A 228 23.54 -3.96 -1.93
C VAL A 228 22.22 -3.41 -1.40
N ASP A 229 22.24 -2.16 -0.94
CA ASP A 229 21.03 -1.42 -0.60
C ASP A 229 20.11 -1.26 -1.82
N GLY A 230 18.82 -1.42 -1.57
CA GLY A 230 17.77 -1.21 -2.54
C GLY A 230 16.64 -0.42 -1.93
N ARG A 231 15.57 -0.19 -2.70
CA ARG A 231 14.42 0.59 -2.24
C ARG A 231 13.81 0.04 -0.94
N MET A 232 13.79 -1.28 -0.78
CA MET A 232 13.12 -1.96 0.33
C MET A 232 14.08 -2.68 1.27
N ASN A 233 15.40 -2.54 1.09
CA ASN A 233 16.39 -3.19 1.96
C ASN A 233 17.62 -2.34 2.19
N ALA A 234 18.11 -2.32 3.43
CA ALA A 234 19.43 -1.81 3.72
C ALA A 234 20.52 -2.76 3.18
N ARG A 235 21.73 -2.22 3.00
CA ARG A 235 22.93 -3.00 2.67
C ARG A 235 23.13 -4.09 3.72
N GLY A 236 23.39 -5.32 3.29
CA GLY A 236 23.52 -6.48 4.17
C GLY A 236 22.23 -7.29 4.39
N VAL A 237 21.08 -6.76 3.99
CA VAL A 237 19.79 -7.46 4.09
C VAL A 237 19.40 -8.01 2.71
N SER A 238 19.44 -9.33 2.55
CA SER A 238 19.11 -9.97 1.27
C SER A 238 17.60 -10.19 1.09
N LEU A 239 17.04 -9.51 0.09
CA LEU A 239 15.67 -9.67 -0.37
C LEU A 239 15.61 -10.22 -1.80
N PHE A 240 14.46 -10.82 -2.16
CA PHE A 240 14.18 -11.18 -3.54
C PHE A 240 13.42 -10.04 -4.20
N TYR A 241 13.93 -9.54 -5.33
CA TYR A 241 13.22 -8.58 -6.19
C TYR A 241 12.85 -9.27 -7.49
N GLY A 242 11.61 -9.13 -7.93
CA GLY A 242 11.13 -9.67 -9.19
C GLY A 242 9.92 -8.91 -9.73
N ALA A 243 9.26 -9.48 -10.72
CA ALA A 243 8.02 -8.94 -11.28
C ALA A 243 7.06 -10.07 -11.67
N THR A 244 5.77 -9.75 -11.82
CA THR A 244 4.76 -10.72 -12.26
C THR A 244 4.90 -11.09 -13.74
N ASP A 245 5.70 -10.35 -14.51
CA ASP A 245 5.88 -10.50 -15.96
C ASP A 245 7.38 -10.38 -16.34
N PRO A 246 7.87 -11.16 -17.32
CA PRO A 246 9.27 -11.16 -17.70
C PRO A 246 9.74 -9.85 -18.34
N ALA A 247 8.89 -9.18 -19.12
CA ALA A 247 9.23 -7.88 -19.71
C ALA A 247 9.25 -6.77 -18.65
N ALA A 248 8.39 -6.84 -17.63
CA ALA A 248 8.47 -5.96 -16.47
C ALA A 248 9.77 -6.15 -15.68
N ALA A 249 10.18 -7.41 -15.43
CA ALA A 249 11.45 -7.72 -14.79
C ALA A 249 12.65 -7.18 -15.60
N LEU A 250 12.62 -7.34 -16.93
CA LEU A 250 13.66 -6.84 -17.83
C LEU A 250 13.71 -5.31 -17.86
N ALA A 251 12.56 -4.64 -17.88
CA ALA A 251 12.50 -3.17 -17.80
C ALA A 251 13.08 -2.66 -16.48
N GLU A 252 12.77 -3.33 -15.36
CA GLU A 252 13.22 -2.89 -14.04
C GLU A 252 14.73 -2.80 -13.91
N VAL A 253 15.47 -3.75 -14.52
CA VAL A 253 16.94 -3.78 -14.47
C VAL A 253 17.64 -2.82 -15.45
N ARG A 254 16.88 -2.14 -16.32
CA ARG A 254 17.36 -1.09 -17.24
C ARG A 254 18.66 -1.46 -17.98
N PRO A 255 18.67 -2.57 -18.73
CA PRO A 255 19.90 -3.05 -19.34
C PRO A 255 20.39 -2.08 -20.44
N PRO A 256 21.69 -1.77 -20.51
CA PRO A 256 22.23 -0.93 -21.58
C PRO A 256 22.21 -1.67 -22.92
N VAL A 257 22.12 -0.92 -24.02
CA VAL A 257 22.24 -1.47 -25.38
C VAL A 257 23.57 -2.21 -25.55
N GLY A 258 23.53 -3.39 -26.16
CA GLY A 258 24.68 -4.26 -26.35
C GLY A 258 25.00 -5.18 -25.16
N SER A 259 24.28 -5.08 -24.04
CA SER A 259 24.39 -6.04 -22.94
C SER A 259 23.48 -7.26 -23.14
N ARG A 260 23.67 -8.27 -22.30
CA ARG A 260 22.79 -9.45 -22.22
C ARG A 260 22.09 -9.46 -20.88
N ALA A 261 20.81 -9.79 -20.87
CA ALA A 261 20.05 -10.00 -19.65
C ALA A 261 19.56 -11.45 -19.58
N LEU A 262 19.76 -12.11 -18.44
CA LEU A 262 19.18 -13.43 -18.17
C LEU A 262 17.89 -13.22 -17.37
N VAL A 263 16.79 -13.79 -17.86
CA VAL A 263 15.49 -13.79 -17.18
C VAL A 263 15.14 -15.23 -16.80
N GLY A 264 14.72 -15.43 -15.56
CA GLY A 264 14.23 -16.73 -15.07
C GLY A 264 12.95 -16.58 -14.27
N ARG A 265 12.10 -17.61 -14.33
CA ARG A 265 10.86 -17.72 -13.56
C ARG A 265 11.09 -18.49 -12.27
N PHE A 266 10.56 -17.96 -11.18
CA PHE A 266 10.60 -18.51 -9.84
C PHE A 266 9.17 -18.79 -9.38
N ASP A 267 8.80 -20.07 -9.32
CA ASP A 267 7.49 -20.48 -8.81
C ASP A 267 7.47 -20.43 -7.28
N ALA A 268 6.37 -19.93 -6.72
CA ALA A 268 6.13 -19.94 -5.29
C ALA A 268 5.71 -21.35 -4.86
N VAL A 269 6.50 -22.00 -4.00
CA VAL A 269 6.30 -23.41 -3.59
C VAL A 269 5.50 -23.56 -2.29
N ARG A 270 5.25 -22.44 -1.59
CA ARG A 270 4.35 -22.35 -0.44
C ARG A 270 3.45 -21.11 -0.57
N PRO A 271 2.33 -21.02 0.17
CA PRO A 271 1.56 -19.80 0.25
C PRO A 271 2.40 -18.61 0.77
N LEU A 272 2.29 -17.48 0.10
CA LEU A 272 2.95 -16.21 0.40
C LEU A 272 1.89 -15.11 0.55
N ARG A 273 2.01 -14.32 1.62
CA ARG A 273 1.13 -13.16 1.88
C ARG A 273 1.81 -11.88 1.43
N LEU A 274 1.26 -11.23 0.41
CA LEU A 274 1.86 -10.03 -0.19
C LEU A 274 0.94 -8.83 -0.03
N LEU A 275 1.44 -7.75 0.60
CA LEU A 275 0.68 -6.50 0.68
C LEU A 275 0.75 -5.77 -0.68
N ASP A 276 -0.40 -5.57 -1.31
CA ASP A 276 -0.55 -4.78 -2.52
C ASP A 276 -0.61 -3.29 -2.18
N ILE A 277 0.52 -2.61 -2.38
CA ILE A 277 0.67 -1.18 -2.12
C ILE A 277 -0.27 -0.37 -3.01
N ASN A 278 -0.57 -0.80 -4.24
CA ASN A 278 -1.50 -0.07 -5.11
C ASN A 278 -2.95 -0.19 -4.62
N ALA A 279 -3.32 -1.33 -4.02
CA ALA A 279 -4.65 -1.52 -3.44
C ALA A 279 -4.96 -0.52 -2.31
N LEU A 280 -3.93 -0.07 -1.57
CA LEU A 280 -4.07 0.96 -0.54
C LEU A 280 -4.65 2.29 -1.05
N ARG A 281 -4.59 2.57 -2.37
CA ARG A 281 -5.16 3.80 -2.99
C ARG A 281 -6.67 3.80 -3.08
N SER A 282 -7.27 2.63 -2.97
CA SER A 282 -8.69 2.37 -3.24
C SER A 282 -9.36 1.64 -2.08
N VAL A 283 -8.74 1.67 -0.89
CA VAL A 283 -9.35 1.17 0.35
C VAL A 283 -10.70 1.81 0.53
N TYR A 284 -11.69 0.96 0.78
CA TYR A 284 -13.05 1.36 1.06
C TYR A 284 -13.34 1.05 2.52
N ILE A 285 -13.83 2.06 3.24
CA ILE A 285 -14.27 1.93 4.61
C ILE A 285 -15.78 2.05 4.59
N ASP A 286 -16.44 0.97 4.99
CA ASP A 286 -17.86 0.99 5.28
C ASP A 286 -18.08 1.41 6.74
N GLY A 287 -19.16 2.10 7.02
CA GLY A 287 -19.44 2.60 8.36
C GLY A 287 -20.53 3.64 8.43
N SER A 288 -20.80 4.08 9.66
CA SER A 288 -21.87 5.01 10.00
C SER A 288 -21.31 6.28 10.61
N VAL A 289 -21.93 7.43 10.34
CA VAL A 289 -21.58 8.72 10.98
C VAL A 289 -21.82 8.73 12.48
N PHE A 290 -22.57 7.74 13.00
CA PHE A 290 -22.80 7.54 14.42
C PHE A 290 -21.75 6.64 15.09
N ASP A 291 -20.85 6.02 14.32
CA ASP A 291 -19.67 5.33 14.85
C ASP A 291 -18.53 6.34 15.05
N SER A 292 -18.16 6.61 16.30
CA SER A 292 -17.10 7.55 16.65
C SER A 292 -15.74 7.22 16.05
N GLY A 293 -15.49 5.96 15.69
CA GLY A 293 -14.26 5.54 15.02
C GLY A 293 -14.28 5.69 13.50
N TYR A 294 -15.43 6.02 12.89
CA TYR A 294 -15.60 6.00 11.43
C TYR A 294 -14.77 7.08 10.74
N MET A 295 -14.80 8.32 11.23
CA MET A 295 -14.01 9.41 10.63
C MET A 295 -12.52 9.06 10.63
N GLY A 296 -11.96 8.63 11.77
CA GLY A 296 -10.54 8.26 11.84
C GLY A 296 -10.13 7.14 10.87
N ARG A 297 -11.02 6.18 10.59
CA ARG A 297 -10.77 5.15 9.55
C ARG A 297 -10.79 5.73 8.14
N LEU A 298 -11.70 6.67 7.85
CA LEU A 298 -11.74 7.39 6.56
C LEU A 298 -10.49 8.26 6.34
N GLU A 299 -10.03 8.94 7.38
CA GLU A 299 -8.80 9.75 7.37
C GLU A 299 -7.57 8.88 7.13
N LEU A 300 -7.47 7.72 7.82
CA LEU A 300 -6.43 6.74 7.57
C LEU A 300 -6.47 6.22 6.12
N ALA A 301 -7.66 5.89 5.58
CA ALA A 301 -7.79 5.45 4.20
C ALA A 301 -7.33 6.54 3.20
N LYS A 302 -7.67 7.80 3.46
CA LYS A 302 -7.17 8.96 2.69
C LYS A 302 -5.66 9.08 2.78
N PHE A 303 -5.08 8.91 3.96
CA PHE A 303 -3.64 8.93 4.16
C PHE A 303 -2.93 7.76 3.43
N LEU A 304 -3.44 6.53 3.53
CA LEU A 304 -2.91 5.34 2.86
C LEU A 304 -2.85 5.53 1.34
N LYS A 305 -3.83 6.22 0.76
CA LYS A 305 -3.82 6.60 -0.66
C LYS A 305 -2.65 7.52 -1.00
N SER A 306 -2.34 8.48 -0.13
CA SER A 306 -1.17 9.36 -0.29
C SER A 306 0.15 8.59 -0.13
N LEU A 307 0.23 7.70 0.87
CA LEU A 307 1.40 6.89 1.19
C LEU A 307 1.75 5.93 0.05
N SER A 308 0.75 5.25 -0.51
CA SER A 308 0.91 4.41 -1.69
C SER A 308 1.50 5.17 -2.88
N GLY A 309 1.02 6.41 -3.13
CA GLY A 309 1.59 7.27 -4.16
C GLY A 309 3.08 7.55 -3.95
N ARG A 310 3.49 7.82 -2.71
CA ARG A 310 4.91 8.05 -2.35
C ARG A 310 5.76 6.79 -2.51
N MET A 311 5.27 5.66 -2.03
CA MET A 311 5.97 4.37 -2.11
C MET A 311 6.11 3.80 -3.52
N THR A 312 5.39 4.35 -4.50
CA THR A 312 5.43 3.89 -5.90
C THR A 312 6.10 4.87 -6.84
N MET A 313 6.33 6.12 -6.43
CA MET A 313 6.98 7.14 -7.25
C MET A 313 8.42 6.73 -7.65
N PRO A 314 8.85 6.93 -8.90
CA PRO A 314 10.25 6.76 -9.30
C PRO A 314 11.15 7.70 -8.50
N VAL A 315 12.27 7.16 -8.00
CA VAL A 315 13.27 7.94 -7.29
C VAL A 315 14.37 8.34 -8.27
N MET A 316 14.78 9.60 -8.24
CA MET A 316 15.91 10.09 -9.03
C MET A 316 17.22 9.56 -8.45
N PRO A 317 18.24 9.20 -9.26
CA PRO A 317 19.50 8.64 -8.77
C PRO A 317 20.18 9.46 -7.67
N ASP A 318 20.09 10.79 -7.74
CA ASP A 318 20.72 11.70 -6.77
C ASP A 318 20.01 11.69 -5.40
N ASP A 319 18.73 11.29 -5.34
CA ASP A 319 17.89 11.28 -4.14
C ASP A 319 17.71 9.87 -3.54
N GLU A 320 18.26 8.82 -4.17
CA GLU A 320 18.08 7.41 -3.78
C GLU A 320 18.36 7.17 -2.30
N ARG A 321 19.46 7.71 -1.76
CA ARG A 321 19.85 7.46 -0.37
C ARG A 321 18.85 8.00 0.64
N SER A 322 18.26 9.17 0.39
CA SER A 322 17.30 9.80 1.30
C SER A 322 15.88 9.26 1.16
N GLU A 323 15.50 8.87 -0.05
CA GLU A 323 14.16 8.33 -0.33
C GLU A 323 14.07 6.85 0.02
N TYR A 324 15.14 6.07 -0.20
CA TYR A 324 15.19 4.65 0.18
C TYR A 324 15.12 4.46 1.69
N LEU A 325 15.62 5.41 2.47
CA LEU A 325 15.56 5.34 3.92
C LEU A 325 14.12 5.16 4.44
N ILE A 326 13.17 5.87 3.82
CA ILE A 326 11.76 5.85 4.20
C ILE A 326 11.14 4.50 3.82
N THR A 327 11.34 4.06 2.58
CA THR A 327 10.78 2.79 2.10
C THR A 327 11.43 1.57 2.76
N GLN A 328 12.71 1.64 3.12
CA GLN A 328 13.40 0.64 3.92
C GLN A 328 12.83 0.55 5.33
N ALA A 329 12.58 1.68 6.00
CA ALA A 329 11.99 1.68 7.34
C ALA A 329 10.59 1.05 7.35
N ILE A 330 9.77 1.36 6.33
CA ILE A 330 8.46 0.71 6.14
C ILE A 330 8.63 -0.79 5.89
N ALA A 331 9.54 -1.18 5.00
CA ALA A 331 9.78 -2.58 4.67
C ALA A 331 10.25 -3.39 5.89
N ASP A 332 11.17 -2.84 6.70
CA ASP A 332 11.66 -3.47 7.93
C ASP A 332 10.54 -3.60 8.97
N TYR A 333 9.70 -2.57 9.13
CA TYR A 333 8.52 -2.63 9.99
C TYR A 333 7.55 -3.74 9.55
N LEU A 334 7.18 -3.77 8.27
CA LEU A 334 6.26 -4.77 7.73
C LEU A 334 6.83 -6.19 7.79
N ALA A 335 8.14 -6.34 7.58
CA ALA A 335 8.83 -7.63 7.64
C ALA A 335 8.98 -8.17 9.08
N SER A 336 9.08 -7.29 10.07
CA SER A 336 9.26 -7.65 11.49
C SER A 336 7.95 -7.79 12.26
N ASN A 337 6.85 -7.23 11.76
CA ASN A 337 5.54 -7.34 12.39
C ASN A 337 4.96 -8.76 12.24
N VAL A 338 4.86 -9.46 13.37
CA VAL A 338 4.38 -10.85 13.46
C VAL A 338 2.88 -10.96 13.21
N GLU A 339 2.09 -9.95 13.60
CA GLU A 339 0.63 -9.96 13.47
C GLU A 339 0.18 -9.82 12.01
N LEU A 340 0.91 -9.01 11.23
CA LEU A 340 0.62 -8.83 9.80
C LEU A 340 0.97 -10.08 8.98
N ASP A 341 2.04 -10.79 9.39
CA ASP A 341 2.51 -12.01 8.76
C ASP A 341 2.69 -11.89 7.23
N LEU A 342 3.31 -10.80 6.78
CA LEU A 342 3.59 -10.54 5.36
C LEU A 342 4.92 -11.16 4.89
N ASP A 343 4.89 -11.90 3.79
CA ASP A 343 6.08 -12.44 3.13
C ASP A 343 6.73 -11.43 2.17
N GLY A 344 6.02 -10.37 1.79
CA GLY A 344 6.52 -9.38 0.85
C GLY A 344 5.51 -8.31 0.47
N LEU A 345 5.88 -7.49 -0.53
CA LEU A 345 5.07 -6.40 -1.06
C LEU A 345 4.93 -6.53 -2.58
N LEU A 346 3.76 -6.13 -3.07
CA LEU A 346 3.47 -5.91 -4.50
C LEU A 346 3.32 -4.41 -4.75
N TYR A 347 3.94 -3.91 -5.81
CA TYR A 347 3.83 -2.51 -6.21
C TYR A 347 3.82 -2.40 -7.75
N PRO A 348 3.14 -1.40 -8.32
CA PRO A 348 2.99 -1.28 -9.76
C PRO A 348 4.35 -1.00 -10.42
N SER A 349 4.61 -1.64 -11.55
CA SER A 349 5.81 -1.35 -12.34
C SER A 349 5.66 0.01 -13.03
N VAL A 350 6.46 1.01 -12.63
CA VAL A 350 6.34 2.36 -13.21
C VAL A 350 6.87 2.42 -14.65
N GLN A 351 7.74 1.47 -15.02
CA GLN A 351 8.34 1.43 -16.36
C GLN A 351 7.39 0.86 -17.42
N ARG A 352 6.30 0.21 -17.01
CA ARG A 352 5.34 -0.41 -17.92
C ARG A 352 3.91 -0.10 -17.47
N ALA A 353 3.19 0.68 -18.28
CA ALA A 353 1.76 0.89 -18.07
C ALA A 353 1.01 -0.45 -18.20
N GLY A 354 0.07 -0.72 -17.28
CA GLY A 354 -0.75 -1.94 -17.27
C GLY A 354 -0.87 -2.56 -15.87
N SER A 355 -1.33 -3.81 -15.82
CA SER A 355 -1.55 -4.60 -14.60
C SER A 355 -0.31 -5.38 -14.15
N TYR A 356 0.89 -4.88 -14.46
CA TYR A 356 2.15 -5.53 -14.11
C TYR A 356 2.69 -5.00 -12.79
N HIS A 357 3.08 -5.91 -11.91
CA HIS A 357 3.56 -5.57 -10.58
C HIS A 357 5.00 -6.04 -10.41
N ASN A 358 5.79 -5.19 -9.77
CA ASN A 358 7.04 -5.60 -9.16
C ASN A 358 6.72 -6.22 -7.80
N VAL A 359 7.55 -7.18 -7.40
CA VAL A 359 7.45 -7.87 -6.12
C VAL A 359 8.76 -7.73 -5.37
N VAL A 360 8.66 -7.54 -4.06
CA VAL A 360 9.76 -7.78 -3.14
C VAL A 360 9.33 -8.84 -2.13
N LEU A 361 10.15 -9.88 -1.94
CA LEU A 361 9.94 -10.86 -0.88
C LEU A 361 10.97 -10.62 0.22
N PHE A 362 10.47 -10.52 1.44
CA PHE A 362 11.27 -10.33 2.64
C PHE A 362 12.16 -11.52 2.91
N ARG A 363 13.13 -11.35 3.82
CA ARG A 363 14.11 -12.39 4.16
C ARG A 363 13.42 -13.74 4.43
N ARG A 364 12.34 -13.81 5.20
CA ARG A 364 11.67 -15.09 5.49
C ARG A 364 11.12 -15.85 4.27
N ALA A 365 10.94 -15.18 3.14
CA ALA A 365 10.31 -15.71 1.93
C ALA A 365 11.19 -15.59 0.68
N SER A 366 12.47 -15.24 0.83
CA SER A 366 13.37 -15.06 -0.31
C SER A 366 14.19 -16.31 -0.67
N LYS A 367 14.20 -17.35 0.18
CA LYS A 367 15.01 -18.56 -0.06
C LYS A 367 14.48 -19.34 -1.26
N VAL A 368 15.41 -19.70 -2.15
CA VAL A 368 15.16 -20.50 -3.35
C VAL A 368 15.64 -21.93 -3.09
N GLU A 369 14.87 -22.92 -3.54
CA GLU A 369 15.29 -24.31 -3.52
C GLU A 369 16.59 -24.50 -4.32
N PRO A 370 17.58 -25.25 -3.78
CA PRO A 370 18.76 -25.61 -4.54
C PRO A 370 18.38 -26.54 -5.70
N VAL A 371 19.12 -26.45 -6.82
CA VAL A 371 18.98 -27.43 -7.90
C VAL A 371 19.54 -28.77 -7.40
N ALA A 372 18.71 -29.80 -7.38
CA ALA A 372 19.12 -31.13 -6.97
C ALA A 372 19.94 -31.82 -8.07
N LEU A 373 21.25 -31.56 -8.09
CA LEU A 373 22.20 -32.24 -8.96
C LEU A 373 22.96 -33.32 -8.18
N PRO A 374 23.22 -34.51 -8.76
CA PRO A 374 24.05 -35.53 -8.12
C PRO A 374 25.43 -35.00 -7.75
N ASP A 375 25.97 -35.40 -6.59
CA ASP A 375 27.31 -35.04 -6.16
C ASP A 375 28.36 -35.44 -7.21
N GLY A 376 29.15 -34.48 -7.68
CA GLY A 376 30.15 -34.69 -8.74
C GLY A 376 29.66 -34.39 -10.16
N THR A 377 28.45 -33.85 -10.32
CA THR A 377 27.96 -33.34 -11.62
C THR A 377 28.79 -32.14 -12.06
N VAL A 378 29.28 -32.17 -13.31
CA VAL A 378 29.94 -31.03 -13.94
C VAL A 378 28.95 -30.35 -14.86
N VAL A 379 28.66 -29.07 -14.60
CA VAL A 379 27.80 -28.23 -15.42
C VAL A 379 28.67 -27.31 -16.27
N SER A 380 28.40 -27.23 -17.57
CA SER A 380 29.08 -26.30 -18.48
C SER A 380 28.11 -25.61 -19.43
N ALA A 381 28.28 -24.30 -19.61
CA ALA A 381 27.47 -23.49 -20.51
C ALA A 381 28.21 -23.13 -21.82
N SER A 382 27.51 -23.24 -22.95
CA SER A 382 27.91 -22.68 -24.24
C SER A 382 27.10 -21.42 -24.55
N LEU A 383 27.74 -20.40 -25.11
CA LEU A 383 27.13 -19.10 -25.43
C LEU A 383 27.01 -18.82 -26.94
N GLY A 384 27.49 -19.75 -27.76
CA GLY A 384 27.45 -19.62 -29.20
C GLY A 384 27.79 -20.94 -29.87
N GLU A 385 27.40 -21.03 -31.13
CA GLU A 385 27.74 -22.14 -32.00
C GLU A 385 28.49 -21.59 -33.21
N MET A 386 29.35 -22.42 -33.80
CA MET A 386 30.06 -22.07 -35.03
C MET A 386 29.43 -22.88 -36.16
N ASP A 387 28.73 -22.19 -37.06
CA ASP A 387 28.07 -22.77 -38.21
C ASP A 387 28.79 -22.40 -39.52
N GLU A 388 28.20 -22.76 -40.66
CA GLU A 388 28.76 -22.50 -41.99
C GLU A 388 28.81 -21.01 -42.34
N ASP A 389 27.98 -20.18 -41.69
CA ASP A 389 27.87 -18.73 -41.92
C ASP A 389 28.67 -17.91 -40.90
N GLY A 390 29.19 -18.55 -39.84
CA GLY A 390 30.11 -17.96 -38.87
C GLY A 390 29.74 -18.28 -37.43
N TRP A 391 30.12 -17.39 -36.51
CA TRP A 391 29.69 -17.51 -35.11
C TRP A 391 28.26 -17.00 -34.97
N SER A 392 27.36 -17.83 -34.44
CA SER A 392 25.97 -17.49 -34.14
C SER A 392 25.67 -17.63 -32.65
N PRO A 393 24.89 -16.71 -32.05
CA PRO A 393 24.46 -16.86 -30.66
C PRO A 393 23.60 -18.11 -30.48
N GLY A 394 23.99 -18.96 -29.53
CA GLY A 394 23.36 -20.24 -29.22
C GLY A 394 23.66 -20.61 -27.77
N TYR A 395 22.65 -20.56 -26.91
CA TYR A 395 22.82 -20.75 -25.48
C TYR A 395 22.39 -22.16 -25.10
N SER A 396 23.32 -22.97 -24.58
CA SER A 396 23.03 -24.33 -24.13
C SER A 396 23.79 -24.65 -22.85
N VAL A 397 23.19 -25.46 -21.98
CA VAL A 397 23.80 -25.95 -20.74
C VAL A 397 23.87 -27.46 -20.81
N SER A 398 25.01 -28.02 -20.43
CA SER A 398 25.27 -29.46 -20.42
C SER A 398 25.65 -29.91 -19.01
N GLU A 399 25.03 -31.00 -18.57
CA GLU A 399 25.25 -31.58 -17.26
C GLU A 399 25.84 -32.98 -17.43
N VAL A 400 27.06 -33.18 -16.95
CA VAL A 400 27.73 -34.49 -16.95
C VAL A 400 27.61 -35.07 -15.55
N VAL A 401 26.61 -35.94 -15.37
CA VAL A 401 26.39 -36.65 -14.10
C VAL A 401 27.34 -37.85 -13.97
N PRO A 402 27.87 -38.13 -12.77
CA PRO A 402 28.68 -39.32 -12.55
C PRO A 402 27.85 -40.60 -12.72
N PRO A 403 28.48 -41.73 -13.12
CA PRO A 403 27.79 -43.00 -13.22
C PRO A 403 27.21 -43.39 -11.85
N PRO A 404 26.03 -44.06 -11.80
CA PRO A 404 25.41 -44.46 -10.55
C PRO A 404 26.39 -45.33 -9.76
N ASN A 405 26.76 -44.90 -8.56
CA ASN A 405 27.63 -45.68 -7.69
C ASN A 405 26.98 -47.06 -7.44
N PRO A 406 27.73 -48.17 -7.55
CA PRO A 406 27.23 -49.46 -7.07
C PRO A 406 26.91 -49.35 -5.57
N PRO A 407 25.93 -50.11 -5.07
CA PRO A 407 25.50 -50.03 -3.67
C PRO A 407 26.72 -50.17 -2.75
N ALA A 408 26.95 -49.15 -1.93
CA ALA A 408 28.07 -49.15 -1.00
C ALA A 408 27.96 -50.37 -0.06
N PRO A 409 29.06 -51.10 0.20
CA PRO A 409 29.04 -52.13 1.23
C PRO A 409 28.66 -51.49 2.57
N PRO A 410 27.91 -52.21 3.43
CA PRO A 410 27.48 -51.68 4.72
C PRO A 410 28.69 -51.18 5.50
N ARG A 411 28.73 -49.87 5.78
CA ARG A 411 29.76 -49.29 6.64
C ARG A 411 29.57 -49.86 8.05
N PRO A 412 30.62 -50.38 8.71
CA PRO A 412 30.54 -50.72 10.12
C PRO A 412 30.19 -49.47 10.92
N GLU A 413 29.24 -49.59 11.85
CA GLU A 413 28.84 -48.50 12.74
C GLU A 413 30.07 -47.94 13.49
N PRO A 414 30.25 -46.62 13.56
CA PRO A 414 31.36 -46.04 14.32
C PRO A 414 31.21 -46.41 15.79
N LEU A 415 32.27 -46.93 16.40
CA LEU A 415 32.30 -47.33 17.81
C LEU A 415 32.27 -46.12 18.78
N PHE A 416 32.31 -44.89 18.25
CA PHE A 416 32.32 -43.65 19.00
C PHE A 416 31.35 -42.65 18.36
N TRP A 417 30.42 -42.13 19.17
CA TRP A 417 29.58 -41.00 18.81
C TRP A 417 30.43 -39.73 18.85
N GLU A 418 31.01 -39.35 17.71
CA GLU A 418 31.48 -37.98 17.52
C GLU A 418 30.24 -37.10 17.45
N GLY A 419 29.93 -36.39 18.55
CA GLY A 419 28.88 -35.38 18.56
C GLY A 419 29.12 -34.35 17.47
N PRO A 420 28.08 -33.64 16.98
CA PRO A 420 28.25 -32.70 15.88
C PRO A 420 29.35 -31.69 16.24
N PHE A 421 30.42 -31.68 15.46
CA PHE A 421 31.42 -30.62 15.50
C PHE A 421 30.74 -29.37 14.96
N ILE A 422 30.19 -28.55 15.87
CA ILE A 422 29.65 -27.24 15.52
C ILE A 422 30.85 -26.30 15.41
N ASP A 423 31.26 -26.00 14.19
CA ASP A 423 32.23 -24.93 13.93
C ASP A 423 31.60 -23.59 14.33
N PRO A 424 32.07 -22.91 15.40
CA PRO A 424 31.51 -21.64 15.84
C PRO A 424 31.77 -20.48 14.88
N PHE A 425 32.54 -20.71 13.81
CA PHE A 425 32.85 -19.75 12.76
C PHE A 425 32.24 -20.13 11.40
N ALA A 426 31.57 -21.28 11.28
CA ALA A 426 30.81 -21.59 10.09
C ALA A 426 29.63 -20.60 9.96
N THR A 427 29.40 -20.10 8.75
CA THR A 427 28.15 -19.39 8.44
C THR A 427 26.99 -20.32 8.81
N PRO A 428 26.05 -19.89 9.68
CA PRO A 428 24.90 -20.72 10.00
C PRO A 428 24.24 -21.17 8.70
N ASP A 429 23.95 -22.47 8.58
CA ASP A 429 23.13 -22.94 7.48
C ASP A 429 21.83 -22.14 7.49
N ASP A 430 21.42 -21.70 6.31
CA ASP A 430 20.18 -20.97 6.15
C ASP A 430 19.00 -21.91 6.43
N ASP A 431 18.46 -21.85 7.65
CA ASP A 431 17.42 -22.72 8.19
C ASP A 431 16.00 -22.38 7.70
N ARG A 432 15.85 -21.31 6.92
CA ARG A 432 14.55 -20.92 6.35
C ARG A 432 13.98 -22.03 5.47
N ASP A 433 12.66 -22.18 5.46
CA ASP A 433 11.99 -22.99 4.45
C ASP A 433 12.05 -22.29 3.08
N PRO A 434 12.42 -22.98 1.99
CA PRO A 434 12.36 -22.42 0.65
C PRO A 434 10.95 -21.95 0.31
N ALA A 435 10.86 -20.75 -0.24
CA ALA A 435 9.61 -20.15 -0.71
C ALA A 435 9.49 -20.18 -2.23
N LEU A 436 10.62 -20.32 -2.93
CA LEU A 436 10.72 -20.23 -4.37
C LEU A 436 11.43 -21.45 -4.98
N ARG A 437 11.06 -21.82 -6.20
CA ARG A 437 11.78 -22.77 -7.05
C ARG A 437 12.04 -22.13 -8.40
N LEU A 438 13.29 -22.13 -8.84
CA LEU A 438 13.63 -21.68 -10.19
C LEU A 438 13.18 -22.75 -11.20
N GLU A 439 12.37 -22.35 -12.18
CA GLU A 439 12.07 -23.18 -13.35
C GLU A 439 13.24 -23.05 -14.34
N VAL A 440 14.14 -24.03 -14.35
CA VAL A 440 15.38 -23.97 -15.15
C VAL A 440 15.09 -23.87 -16.65
N ASP A 441 14.02 -24.53 -17.12
CA ASP A 441 13.60 -24.50 -18.52
C ASP A 441 13.03 -23.13 -18.96
N SER A 442 12.72 -22.24 -18.01
CA SER A 442 12.25 -20.87 -18.30
C SER A 442 13.37 -19.89 -18.63
N LEU A 443 14.64 -20.28 -18.43
CA LEU A 443 15.79 -19.39 -18.58
C LEU A 443 15.90 -18.88 -20.01
N THR A 444 15.82 -17.55 -20.16
CA THR A 444 15.90 -16.88 -21.45
C THR A 444 16.97 -15.80 -21.42
N VAL A 445 17.91 -15.86 -22.37
CA VAL A 445 18.91 -14.81 -22.59
C VAL A 445 18.35 -13.79 -23.58
N HIS A 446 18.31 -12.53 -23.16
CA HIS A 446 17.88 -11.39 -23.98
C HIS A 446 19.08 -10.55 -24.38
N GLU A 447 19.32 -10.43 -25.67
CA GLU A 447 20.30 -9.50 -26.23
C GLU A 447 19.67 -8.13 -26.45
N VAL A 448 20.21 -7.09 -25.83
CA VAL A 448 19.57 -5.77 -25.81
C VAL A 448 19.96 -4.97 -27.05
N ALA A 449 19.12 -5.02 -28.07
CA ALA A 449 19.36 -4.35 -29.34
C ALA A 449 19.12 -2.82 -29.31
N ALA A 450 18.11 -2.35 -28.57
CA ALA A 450 17.75 -0.94 -28.49
C ALA A 450 16.94 -0.62 -27.22
N VAL A 451 16.97 0.65 -26.79
CA VAL A 451 16.13 1.18 -25.70
C VAL A 451 15.17 2.23 -26.27
N GLN A 452 13.88 2.11 -25.92
CA GLN A 452 12.87 3.11 -26.28
C GLN A 452 12.61 4.04 -25.09
N ILE A 453 12.72 5.35 -25.32
CA ILE A 453 12.50 6.39 -24.30
C ILE A 453 11.27 7.20 -24.69
N VAL A 454 10.24 7.19 -23.86
CA VAL A 454 9.01 7.97 -24.04
C VAL A 454 9.13 9.27 -23.24
N THR A 455 8.93 10.42 -23.89
CA THR A 455 9.09 11.75 -23.25
C THR A 455 7.87 12.64 -23.50
N LYS A 456 7.64 13.58 -22.56
CA LYS A 456 6.71 14.70 -22.74
C LYS A 456 7.53 15.96 -22.98
N ALA A 457 7.62 16.39 -24.24
CA ALA A 457 8.37 17.60 -24.60
C ALA A 457 7.54 18.85 -24.28
N THR A 458 8.14 19.83 -23.60
CA THR A 458 7.56 21.16 -23.39
C THR A 458 8.56 22.21 -23.83
N GLN A 459 8.14 23.13 -24.70
CA GLN A 459 9.01 24.21 -25.16
C GLN A 459 9.19 25.25 -24.05
N VAL A 460 10.42 25.74 -23.89
CA VAL A 460 10.73 26.77 -22.89
C VAL A 460 10.56 28.16 -23.50
N THR A 461 9.60 28.92 -22.99
CA THR A 461 9.44 30.34 -23.35
C THR A 461 10.26 31.19 -22.39
N ARG A 462 11.13 32.06 -22.92
CA ARG A 462 11.91 33.02 -22.13
C ARG A 462 11.37 34.43 -22.36
N TYR A 463 10.95 35.07 -21.27
CA TYR A 463 10.60 36.50 -21.27
C TYR A 463 11.75 37.31 -20.67
N ARG A 464 12.07 38.45 -21.30
CA ARG A 464 13.06 39.41 -20.79
C ARG A 464 12.37 40.74 -20.58
N SER A 465 12.27 41.18 -19.32
CA SER A 465 11.83 42.53 -18.97
C SER A 465 13.05 43.36 -18.54
N GLN A 466 13.06 44.65 -18.91
CA GLN A 466 14.01 45.61 -18.35
C GLN A 466 13.41 46.21 -17.07
N ARG A 467 14.15 46.14 -15.96
CA ARG A 467 13.78 46.83 -14.72
C ARG A 467 14.00 48.33 -14.90
N ARG A 468 12.93 49.12 -15.04
CA ARG A 468 13.02 50.57 -14.94
C ARG A 468 13.10 50.94 -13.46
N THR A 469 14.24 51.45 -13.01
CA THR A 469 14.33 52.19 -11.75
C THR A 469 13.58 53.50 -11.96
N LEU A 470 12.55 53.75 -11.16
CA LEU A 470 11.95 55.08 -11.06
C LEU A 470 12.94 55.94 -10.26
N ASP A 471 13.56 56.91 -10.92
CA ASP A 471 14.24 57.99 -10.20
C ASP A 471 13.14 58.81 -9.51
N ILE A 472 13.04 58.68 -8.19
CA ILE A 472 12.14 59.46 -7.31
C ILE A 472 12.78 60.82 -7.02
#